data_AF-A0A367QKS1-F1
#
_entry.id   AF-A0A367QKS1-F1
#
_cell.length_a   1.000
_cell.length_b   1.000
_cell.length_c   1.000
_cell.angle_alpha   90.00
_cell.angle_beta   90.00
_cell.angle_gamma   90.00
#
_symmetry.space_group_name_H-M   'P 1'
#
loop_
_entity.id
_entity.type
_entity.pdbx_description
1 polymer ?
#
loop_
_entity_poly.entity_id
_entity_poly.type
_entity_poly.pdbx_seq_one_letter_code
_entity_poly.pdbx_strand_id
1 'polypeptide(L)'
;MSIMCDRSIEGFIQLIARYRPNFPQEIQGASVAQIDAFAELVYQVSALTLPLDYRNFLLRMGVAAPGFVVDTSQSGWGERVPWCAFVEDASPDLESLYEYYSYQLEDGESPPPQCLVVGVFGLHCQEVFLECHKDLAGRVFSQISNSKVFWAESWVGHLYKQAFRYIISNHMQIQAQSLINREAASELAELARIYGLQVMWFSDTFDFCAASLDLEILLYISSYATSPRFYLAGKKQSWSWIPNCRASSAVADFWQFLKRSEVNN
;
A
#
# COMPACT_ATOMS: atom_id res chain seq x y z
N MET A 1 -25.54 -7.80 -1.62
CA MET A 1 -25.32 -6.39 -2.02
C MET A 1 -23.86 -6.29 -2.41
N SER A 2 -23.57 -6.17 -3.71
CA SER A 2 -22.20 -6.15 -4.23
C SER A 2 -21.56 -4.82 -3.88
N ILE A 3 -20.66 -4.81 -2.88
CA ILE A 3 -19.81 -3.66 -2.57
C ILE A 3 -18.80 -3.59 -3.72
N MET A 4 -19.14 -2.81 -4.75
CA MET A 4 -18.17 -2.42 -5.77
C MET A 4 -16.92 -1.89 -5.06
N CYS A 5 -15.76 -2.41 -5.47
CA CYS A 5 -14.48 -1.77 -5.24
C CYS A 5 -14.48 -0.42 -5.94
N ASP A 6 -15.00 0.61 -5.28
CA ASP A 6 -14.61 1.95 -5.63
C ASP A 6 -13.12 2.06 -5.23
N ARG A 7 -12.21 1.98 -6.21
CA ARG A 7 -10.78 2.23 -6.01
C ARG A 7 -10.61 3.72 -5.78
N SER A 8 -11.07 4.17 -4.64
CA SER A 8 -11.08 5.55 -4.19
C SER A 8 -10.51 5.65 -2.78
N ILE A 9 -10.21 6.86 -2.36
CA ILE A 9 -9.76 7.13 -1.00
C ILE A 9 -10.82 6.73 0.02
N GLU A 10 -12.10 6.89 -0.31
CA GLU A 10 -13.21 6.48 0.56
C GLU A 10 -13.29 4.96 0.68
N GLY A 11 -13.12 4.23 -0.42
CA GLY A 11 -13.03 2.77 -0.40
C GLY A 11 -11.84 2.28 0.43
N PHE A 12 -10.70 2.99 0.39
CA PHE A 12 -9.54 2.72 1.24
C PHE A 12 -9.90 2.91 2.73
N ILE A 13 -10.50 4.03 3.10
CA ILE A 13 -10.92 4.32 4.49
C ILE A 13 -11.88 3.22 4.99
N GLN A 14 -12.85 2.83 4.17
CA GLN A 14 -13.82 1.78 4.50
C GLN A 14 -13.16 0.41 4.68
N LEU A 15 -12.19 0.06 3.84
CA LEU A 15 -11.43 -1.18 3.98
C LEU A 15 -10.73 -1.24 5.34
N ILE A 16 -10.08 -0.16 5.74
CA ILE A 16 -9.37 -0.07 7.01
C ILE A 16 -10.32 -0.07 8.19
N ALA A 17 -11.45 0.63 8.09
CA ALA A 17 -12.46 0.66 9.13
C ALA A 17 -12.98 -0.74 9.52
N ARG A 18 -12.88 -1.74 8.63
CA ARG A 18 -13.22 -3.14 8.95
C ARG A 18 -12.31 -3.76 10.01
N TYR A 19 -11.07 -3.32 10.11
CA TYR A 19 -10.06 -3.84 11.04
C TYR A 19 -9.72 -2.85 12.15
N ARG A 20 -9.98 -1.56 11.92
CA ARG A 20 -9.84 -0.48 12.89
C ARG A 20 -11.06 0.44 12.82
N PRO A 21 -12.17 0.11 13.51
CA PRO A 21 -13.44 0.81 13.38
C PRO A 21 -13.39 2.31 13.67
N ASN A 22 -12.46 2.75 14.52
CA ASN A 22 -12.28 4.16 14.88
C ASN A 22 -11.43 4.95 13.88
N PHE A 23 -10.86 4.30 12.85
CA PHE A 23 -9.97 4.96 11.90
C PHE A 23 -10.60 6.19 11.22
N PRO A 24 -11.86 6.17 10.75
CA PRO A 24 -12.48 7.36 10.15
C PRO A 24 -12.58 8.57 11.10
N GLN A 25 -12.62 8.35 12.41
CA GLN A 25 -12.67 9.41 13.42
C GLN A 25 -11.27 9.89 13.82
N GLU A 26 -10.24 9.09 13.55
CA GLU A 26 -8.85 9.36 13.92
C GLU A 26 -8.05 10.03 12.80
N ILE A 27 -8.49 9.90 11.55
CA ILE A 27 -7.89 10.63 10.43
C ILE A 27 -8.25 12.11 10.46
N GLN A 28 -7.33 12.93 10.00
CA GLN A 28 -7.50 14.37 9.89
C GLN A 28 -6.99 14.86 8.53
N GLY A 29 -7.86 15.54 7.80
CA GLY A 29 -7.53 16.19 6.53
C GLY A 29 -6.93 17.57 6.72
N ALA A 30 -6.14 17.99 5.74
CA ALA A 30 -5.69 19.36 5.61
C ALA A 30 -6.82 20.27 5.12
N SER A 31 -6.81 21.51 5.58
CA SER A 31 -7.71 22.55 5.06
C SER A 31 -7.35 22.90 3.62
N VAL A 32 -8.33 23.44 2.88
CA VAL A 32 -8.11 23.92 1.50
C VAL A 32 -6.97 24.96 1.45
N ALA A 33 -6.90 25.87 2.43
CA ALA A 33 -5.85 26.88 2.50
C ALA A 33 -4.45 26.28 2.68
N GLN A 34 -4.30 25.25 3.52
CA GLN A 34 -3.01 24.55 3.67
C GLN A 34 -2.60 23.83 2.37
N ILE A 35 -3.56 23.18 1.71
CA ILE A 35 -3.31 22.47 0.45
C ILE A 35 -2.94 23.45 -0.67
N ASP A 36 -3.63 24.58 -0.76
CA ASP A 36 -3.36 25.59 -1.80
C ASP A 36 -2.00 26.25 -1.58
N ALA A 37 -1.60 26.53 -0.32
CA ALA A 37 -0.26 27.02 0.01
C ALA A 37 0.83 26.00 -0.36
N PHE A 38 0.61 24.72 -0.06
CA PHE A 38 1.53 23.66 -0.48
C PHE A 38 1.60 23.52 -2.01
N ALA A 39 0.45 23.61 -2.70
CA ALA A 39 0.40 23.54 -4.16
C ALA A 39 1.17 24.69 -4.82
N GLU A 40 1.08 25.90 -4.26
CA GLU A 40 1.85 27.05 -4.71
C GLU A 40 3.35 26.80 -4.56
N LEU A 41 3.78 26.29 -3.41
CA LEU A 41 5.18 25.97 -3.15
C LEU A 41 5.71 24.88 -4.10
N VAL A 42 4.95 23.81 -4.32
CA VAL A 42 5.28 22.76 -5.31
C VAL A 42 5.40 23.34 -6.72
N TYR A 43 4.53 24.27 -7.09
CA TYR A 43 4.60 24.94 -8.39
C TYR A 43 5.87 25.80 -8.52
N GLN A 44 6.27 26.50 -7.47
CA GLN A 44 7.50 27.30 -7.47
C GLN A 44 8.77 26.44 -7.60
N VAL A 45 8.82 25.30 -6.91
CA VAL A 45 9.99 24.40 -6.91
C VAL A 45 10.07 23.53 -8.17
N SER A 46 8.94 22.96 -8.59
CA SER A 46 8.93 21.89 -9.61
C SER A 46 8.14 22.22 -10.88
N ALA A 47 7.48 23.38 -10.94
CA ALA A 47 6.53 23.73 -12.02
C ALA A 47 5.43 22.66 -12.21
N LEU A 48 4.99 22.04 -11.11
CA LEU A 48 3.95 21.02 -11.09
C LEU A 48 2.69 21.50 -10.38
N THR A 49 1.57 20.92 -10.78
CA THR A 49 0.28 20.97 -10.11
C THR A 49 0.09 19.70 -9.30
N LEU A 50 -0.67 19.78 -8.20
CA LEU A 50 -1.02 18.60 -7.43
C LEU A 50 -2.05 17.76 -8.20
N PRO A 51 -1.79 16.45 -8.44
CA PRO A 51 -2.79 15.58 -9.03
C PRO A 51 -4.06 15.49 -8.18
N LEU A 52 -5.22 15.35 -8.83
CA LEU A 52 -6.52 15.34 -8.15
C LEU A 52 -6.62 14.27 -7.04
N ASP A 53 -6.14 13.05 -7.31
CA ASP A 53 -6.16 11.96 -6.32
C ASP A 53 -5.28 12.26 -5.11
N TYR A 54 -4.13 12.90 -5.33
CA TYR A 54 -3.26 13.30 -4.23
C TYR A 54 -3.87 14.44 -3.41
N ARG A 55 -4.48 15.43 -4.09
CA ARG A 55 -5.22 16.52 -3.43
C ARG A 55 -6.38 15.99 -2.58
N ASN A 56 -7.15 15.03 -3.12
CA ASN A 56 -8.25 14.39 -2.40
C ASN A 56 -7.74 13.60 -1.19
N PHE A 57 -6.55 12.99 -1.30
CA PHE A 57 -5.92 12.31 -0.17
C PHE A 57 -5.57 13.31 0.94
N LEU A 58 -4.95 14.44 0.59
CA LEU A 58 -4.61 15.50 1.56
C LEU A 58 -5.86 16.05 2.26
N LEU A 59 -6.97 16.22 1.54
CA LEU A 59 -8.25 16.64 2.12
C LEU A 59 -8.83 15.66 3.16
N ARG A 60 -8.44 14.38 3.11
CA ARG A 60 -8.93 13.35 4.02
C ARG A 60 -7.95 13.02 5.14
N MET A 61 -6.66 13.03 4.83
CA MET A 61 -5.61 12.47 5.68
C MET A 61 -4.33 13.31 5.71
N GLY A 62 -4.31 14.52 5.13
CA GLY A 62 -3.11 15.35 5.03
C GLY A 62 -2.65 16.04 6.30
N VAL A 63 -3.25 15.74 7.46
CA VAL A 63 -2.76 16.20 8.78
C VAL A 63 -2.45 15.00 9.67
N ALA A 64 -3.35 14.02 9.74
CA ALA A 64 -3.13 12.83 10.55
C ALA A 64 -3.79 11.58 9.94
N ALA A 65 -3.11 10.43 10.05
CA ALA A 65 -3.69 9.10 9.92
C ALA A 65 -2.88 8.16 10.84
N PRO A 66 -3.09 8.26 12.16
CA PRO A 66 -2.22 7.64 13.16
C PRO A 66 -2.25 6.11 13.04
N GLY A 67 -1.18 5.42 13.43
CA GLY A 67 -1.14 3.95 13.51
C GLY A 67 -1.22 3.21 12.17
N PHE A 68 -1.07 3.92 11.05
CA PHE A 68 -0.72 3.30 9.78
C PHE A 68 0.76 2.97 9.69
N VAL A 69 1.60 3.51 10.55
CA VAL A 69 3.00 3.11 10.62
C VAL A 69 3.08 1.63 11.01
N VAL A 70 3.44 0.78 10.06
CA VAL A 70 3.81 -0.61 10.38
C VAL A 70 5.29 -0.62 10.65
N ASP A 71 5.66 -0.99 11.87
CA ASP A 71 6.99 -1.42 12.21
C ASP A 71 7.44 -2.52 11.24
N THR A 72 8.35 -2.16 10.33
CA THR A 72 8.94 -3.07 9.33
C THR A 72 10.11 -3.88 9.91
N SER A 73 10.36 -3.80 11.22
CA SER A 73 11.43 -4.53 11.91
C SER A 73 11.16 -6.03 12.07
N GLN A 74 9.95 -6.53 11.79
CA GLN A 74 9.66 -7.96 11.93
C GLN A 74 10.47 -8.81 10.95
N SER A 75 11.42 -9.57 11.50
CA SER A 75 12.21 -10.57 10.77
C SER A 75 11.29 -11.61 10.10
N GLY A 76 11.25 -11.63 8.77
CA GLY A 76 10.49 -12.62 7.98
C GLY A 76 9.76 -12.07 6.75
N TRP A 77 9.64 -10.75 6.63
CA TRP A 77 8.84 -10.08 5.58
C TRP A 77 9.69 -9.38 4.52
N GLY A 78 10.47 -10.14 3.73
CA GLY A 78 11.25 -9.56 2.62
C GLY A 78 12.20 -8.42 3.05
N GLU A 79 12.75 -7.68 2.08
CA GLU A 79 13.55 -6.48 2.38
C GLU A 79 12.69 -5.38 2.99
N ARG A 80 13.33 -4.56 3.83
CA ARG A 80 12.74 -3.35 4.43
C ARG A 80 12.17 -2.46 3.32
N VAL A 81 10.84 -2.42 3.19
CA VAL A 81 10.17 -1.47 2.32
C VAL A 81 9.59 -0.38 3.21
N PRO A 82 10.29 0.76 3.37
CA PRO A 82 9.82 1.83 4.20
C PRO A 82 8.57 2.49 3.59
N TRP A 83 7.70 2.93 4.48
CA TRP A 83 6.36 3.40 4.20
C TRP A 83 6.36 4.75 3.49
N CYS A 84 5.85 4.81 2.26
CA CYS A 84 5.51 6.09 1.67
C CYS A 84 4.20 6.59 2.28
N ALA A 85 4.31 7.72 2.98
CA ALA A 85 3.29 8.56 3.62
C ALA A 85 3.12 8.45 5.14
N PHE A 86 3.74 7.48 5.83
CA PHE A 86 3.56 7.31 7.28
C PHE A 86 4.77 6.61 7.92
N VAL A 87 5.69 7.36 8.54
CA VAL A 87 6.78 6.80 9.37
C VAL A 87 6.39 6.98 10.83
N GLU A 88 6.96 6.19 11.75
CA GLU A 88 6.65 6.17 13.19
C GLU A 88 6.74 7.56 13.85
N ASP A 89 7.58 8.43 13.26
CA ASP A 89 7.78 9.83 13.63
C ASP A 89 7.37 10.84 12.53
N ALA A 90 6.77 10.37 11.44
CA ALA A 90 6.22 11.22 10.37
C ALA A 90 4.74 10.89 10.20
N SER A 91 3.91 11.72 10.85
CA SER A 91 2.50 11.90 10.51
C SER A 91 2.36 12.12 8.99
N PRO A 92 1.21 11.87 8.33
CA PRO A 92 0.95 12.32 6.95
C PRO A 92 0.82 13.83 6.87
N ASP A 93 1.76 14.51 7.49
CA ASP A 93 1.64 15.89 7.80
C ASP A 93 2.11 16.65 6.58
N LEU A 94 1.14 17.29 5.96
CA LEU A 94 1.38 18.28 4.94
C LEU A 94 2.41 19.32 5.42
N GLU A 95 2.51 19.59 6.73
CA GLU A 95 3.55 20.45 7.32
C GLU A 95 4.96 19.94 7.04
N SER A 96 5.24 18.64 7.21
CA SER A 96 6.57 18.09 6.93
C SER A 96 6.93 18.14 5.44
N LEU A 97 5.95 17.93 4.55
CA LEU A 97 6.17 18.09 3.11
C LEU A 97 6.35 19.57 2.76
N TYR A 98 5.60 20.47 3.38
CA TYR A 98 5.74 21.90 3.20
C TYR A 98 7.14 22.38 3.63
N GLU A 99 7.63 21.92 4.79
CA GLU A 99 8.98 22.19 5.28
C GLU A 99 10.04 21.66 4.31
N TYR A 100 9.91 20.40 3.84
CA TYR A 100 10.81 19.84 2.84
C TYR A 100 10.88 20.70 1.56
N TYR A 101 9.74 21.07 0.98
CA TYR A 101 9.74 21.90 -0.23
C TYR A 101 10.21 23.33 0.03
N SER A 102 10.08 23.83 1.26
CA SER A 102 10.61 25.15 1.64
C SER A 102 12.14 25.13 1.59
N TYR A 103 12.78 24.07 2.12
CA TYR A 103 14.22 23.88 2.00
C TYR A 103 14.67 23.73 0.54
N GLN A 104 13.96 22.95 -0.27
CA GLN A 104 14.26 22.80 -1.69
C GLN A 104 14.23 24.15 -2.43
N LEU A 105 13.24 24.99 -2.13
CA LEU A 105 13.15 26.34 -2.69
C LEU A 105 14.31 27.24 -2.26
N GLU A 106 14.69 27.19 -0.98
CA GLU A 106 15.82 27.96 -0.43
C GLU A 106 17.17 27.55 -1.03
N ASP A 107 17.38 26.25 -1.20
CA ASP A 107 18.62 25.67 -1.74
C ASP A 107 18.68 25.74 -3.28
N GLY A 108 17.57 26.08 -3.94
CA GLY A 108 17.46 26.06 -5.40
C GLY A 108 17.53 24.64 -5.99
N GLU A 109 17.22 23.64 -5.17
CA GLU A 109 17.12 22.24 -5.57
C GLU A 109 15.68 21.91 -6.01
N SER A 110 15.53 20.84 -6.80
CA SER A 110 14.22 20.36 -7.20
C SER A 110 14.22 18.84 -7.34
N PRO A 111 13.09 18.18 -7.02
CA PRO A 111 12.88 16.78 -7.36
C PRO A 111 13.06 16.51 -8.86
N PRO A 112 13.23 15.23 -9.27
CA PRO A 112 13.28 14.87 -10.69
C PRO A 112 12.08 15.45 -11.47
N PRO A 113 12.25 15.79 -12.76
CA PRO A 113 11.18 16.36 -13.55
C PRO A 113 9.92 15.48 -13.54
N GLN A 114 8.75 16.11 -13.47
CA GLN A 114 7.45 15.41 -13.44
C GLN A 114 7.28 14.45 -12.26
N CYS A 115 8.01 14.69 -11.15
CA CYS A 115 7.90 13.90 -9.94
C CYS A 115 7.58 14.80 -8.75
N LEU A 116 6.53 14.45 -8.01
CA LEU A 116 6.19 15.04 -6.73
C LEU A 116 6.78 14.16 -5.63
N VAL A 117 7.59 14.73 -4.73
CA VAL A 117 7.96 14.06 -3.48
C VAL A 117 6.73 13.99 -2.57
N VAL A 118 6.35 12.76 -2.20
CA VAL A 118 5.18 12.44 -1.36
C VAL A 118 5.57 11.73 -0.06
N GLY A 119 6.87 11.63 0.21
CA GLY A 119 7.43 11.11 1.46
C GLY A 119 8.96 11.17 1.46
N VAL A 120 9.55 11.44 2.63
CA VAL A 120 11.00 11.57 2.85
C VAL A 120 11.40 10.69 4.05
N PHE A 121 12.48 9.93 3.91
CA PHE A 121 12.98 9.03 4.96
C PHE A 121 14.22 9.59 5.68
N GLY A 122 14.18 9.61 7.02
CA GLY A 122 15.32 10.01 7.87
C GLY A 122 16.57 9.14 7.71
N LEU A 123 17.72 9.69 8.14
CA LEU A 123 19.12 9.17 8.14
C LEU A 123 19.70 8.62 6.81
N HIS A 124 18.88 8.25 5.83
CA HIS A 124 19.31 7.68 4.56
C HIS A 124 18.78 8.38 3.30
N CYS A 125 18.09 9.53 3.45
CA CYS A 125 17.65 10.41 2.36
C CYS A 125 16.98 9.68 1.18
N GLN A 126 16.16 8.68 1.47
CA GLN A 126 15.35 8.06 0.42
C GLN A 126 14.06 8.86 0.27
N GLU A 127 13.76 9.27 -0.95
CA GLU A 127 12.55 9.98 -1.29
C GLU A 127 11.57 9.02 -1.98
N VAL A 128 10.28 9.27 -1.78
CA VAL A 128 9.22 8.62 -2.54
C VAL A 128 8.62 9.64 -3.48
N PHE A 129 8.61 9.27 -4.75
CA PHE A 129 8.11 10.07 -5.84
C PHE A 129 6.76 9.54 -6.32
N LEU A 130 5.89 10.48 -6.66
CA LEU A 130 4.68 10.28 -7.44
C LEU A 130 4.89 10.93 -8.80
N GLU A 131 4.81 10.14 -9.88
CA GLU A 131 4.83 10.69 -11.24
C GLU A 131 3.60 11.58 -11.46
N CYS A 132 3.84 12.74 -12.07
CA CYS A 132 2.82 13.75 -12.36
C CYS A 132 2.82 14.05 -13.85
N HIS A 133 1.79 13.58 -14.56
CA HIS A 133 1.64 13.81 -16.00
C HIS A 133 0.31 14.52 -16.27
N LYS A 134 0.36 15.78 -16.71
CA LYS A 134 -0.83 16.57 -17.07
C LYS A 134 -1.95 16.47 -16.01
N ASP A 135 -1.62 16.80 -14.76
CA ASP A 135 -2.53 16.74 -13.60
C ASP A 135 -2.97 15.32 -13.17
N LEU A 136 -2.42 14.26 -13.77
CA LEU A 136 -2.70 12.87 -13.40
C LEU A 136 -1.58 12.29 -12.54
N ALA A 137 -1.99 11.60 -11.48
CA ALA A 137 -1.12 10.80 -10.62
C ALA A 137 -0.76 9.50 -11.37
N GLY A 138 0.53 9.32 -11.63
CA GLY A 138 1.10 8.11 -12.22
C GLY A 138 1.65 7.17 -11.15
N ARG A 139 2.80 6.57 -11.47
CA ARG A 139 3.44 5.56 -10.62
C ARG A 139 4.01 6.16 -9.35
N VAL A 140 4.01 5.36 -8.28
CA VAL A 140 4.71 5.65 -7.03
C VAL A 140 6.01 4.85 -7.02
N PHE A 141 7.14 5.49 -6.76
CA PHE A 141 8.45 4.83 -6.76
C PHE A 141 9.41 5.49 -5.76
N SER A 142 10.46 4.78 -5.35
CA SER A 142 11.64 5.41 -4.73
C SER A 142 12.82 5.33 -5.69
N GLN A 143 13.78 6.23 -5.52
CA GLN A 143 14.99 6.24 -6.32
C GLN A 143 16.21 6.18 -5.39
N ILE A 144 17.12 5.26 -5.68
CA ILE A 144 18.44 5.18 -5.03
C ILE A 144 19.46 5.25 -6.16
N SER A 145 20.26 6.32 -6.15
CA SER A 145 21.16 6.64 -7.26
C SER A 145 20.41 6.68 -8.61
N ASN A 146 20.75 5.82 -9.57
CA ASN A 146 20.12 5.78 -10.90
C ASN A 146 19.05 4.69 -11.03
N SER A 147 18.71 3.99 -9.95
CA SER A 147 17.78 2.87 -9.97
C SER A 147 16.44 3.29 -9.37
N LYS A 148 15.37 3.16 -10.16
CA LYS A 148 13.99 3.36 -9.71
C LYS A 148 13.41 2.02 -9.23
N VAL A 149 12.77 2.04 -8.06
CA VAL A 149 12.01 0.92 -7.52
C VAL A 149 10.54 1.32 -7.50
N PHE A 150 9.77 0.75 -8.43
CA PHE A 150 8.33 1.03 -8.55
C PHE A 150 7.54 0.28 -7.47
N TRP A 151 6.69 1.01 -6.76
CA TRP A 151 5.85 0.51 -5.68
C TRP A 151 4.41 0.28 -6.11
N ALA A 152 3.85 1.16 -6.95
CA ALA A 152 2.48 1.07 -7.44
C ALA A 152 2.30 1.82 -8.76
N GLU A 153 1.27 1.45 -9.53
CA GLU A 153 0.92 2.11 -10.80
C GLU A 153 0.09 3.40 -10.61
N SER A 154 -0.44 3.62 -9.40
CA SER A 154 -1.23 4.80 -9.06
C SER A 154 -1.10 5.13 -7.57
N TRP A 155 -1.41 6.38 -7.21
CA TRP A 155 -1.49 6.80 -5.81
C TRP A 155 -2.51 6.00 -5.02
N VAL A 156 -3.73 5.80 -5.55
CA VAL A 156 -4.76 5.02 -4.84
C VAL A 156 -4.36 3.55 -4.72
N GLY A 157 -3.76 2.95 -5.76
CA GLY A 157 -3.21 1.59 -5.68
C GLY A 157 -2.17 1.45 -4.58
N HIS A 158 -1.30 2.47 -4.42
CA HIS A 158 -0.35 2.54 -3.32
C HIS A 158 -1.03 2.56 -1.95
N LEU A 159 -2.06 3.40 -1.75
CA LEU A 159 -2.81 3.44 -0.47
C LEU A 159 -3.40 2.07 -0.11
N TYR A 160 -4.03 1.39 -1.07
CA TYR A 160 -4.57 0.05 -0.83
C TYR A 160 -3.47 -0.98 -0.55
N LYS A 161 -2.35 -0.93 -1.27
CA LYS A 161 -1.20 -1.81 -0.98
C LYS A 161 -0.71 -1.63 0.46
N GLN A 162 -0.66 -0.40 0.95
CA GLN A 162 -0.33 -0.11 2.36
C GLN A 162 -1.41 -0.60 3.32
N ALA A 163 -2.69 -0.42 2.98
CA ALA A 163 -3.81 -0.96 3.76
C ALA A 163 -3.67 -2.46 4.00
N PHE A 164 -3.40 -3.23 2.94
CA PHE A 164 -3.27 -4.68 3.06
C PHE A 164 -2.06 -5.08 3.89
N ARG A 165 -0.92 -4.41 3.74
CA ARG A 165 0.24 -4.63 4.62
C ARG A 165 -0.11 -4.38 6.08
N TYR A 166 -0.77 -3.27 6.40
CA TYR A 166 -1.24 -2.96 7.75
C TYR A 166 -2.14 -4.06 8.31
N ILE A 167 -3.15 -4.47 7.54
CA ILE A 167 -4.10 -5.51 7.91
C ILE A 167 -3.35 -6.81 8.21
N ILE A 168 -2.44 -7.21 7.33
CA ILE A 168 -1.65 -8.43 7.49
C ILE A 168 -0.82 -8.40 8.78
N SER A 169 0.01 -7.37 8.95
CA SER A 169 0.96 -7.30 10.07
C SER A 169 0.26 -7.21 11.42
N ASN A 170 -0.84 -6.46 11.50
CA ASN A 170 -1.50 -6.17 12.77
C ASN A 170 -2.61 -7.15 13.09
N HIS A 171 -3.39 -7.55 12.08
CA HIS A 171 -4.65 -8.27 12.29
C HIS A 171 -4.62 -9.72 11.80
N MET A 172 -3.61 -10.11 11.02
CA MET A 172 -3.50 -11.47 10.48
C MET A 172 -2.33 -12.26 11.04
N GLN A 173 -2.47 -13.58 11.03
CA GLN A 173 -1.42 -14.57 11.28
C GLN A 173 -1.09 -15.27 9.97
N ILE A 174 0.17 -15.19 9.54
CA ILE A 174 0.65 -15.98 8.39
C ILE A 174 0.63 -17.45 8.77
N GLN A 175 -0.02 -18.26 7.94
CA GLN A 175 -0.04 -19.71 8.07
C GLN A 175 0.90 -20.39 7.09
N ALA A 176 1.05 -19.81 5.89
CA ALA A 176 2.01 -20.25 4.88
C ALA A 176 2.53 -19.06 4.09
N GLN A 177 3.74 -19.19 3.55
CA GLN A 177 4.30 -18.26 2.59
C GLN A 177 5.14 -19.02 1.58
N SER A 178 5.18 -18.54 0.33
CA SER A 178 6.02 -19.14 -0.70
C SER A 178 6.47 -18.09 -1.72
N LEU A 179 7.60 -18.32 -2.36
CA LEU A 179 7.99 -17.57 -3.56
C LEU A 179 7.12 -18.06 -4.72
N ILE A 180 6.60 -17.14 -5.53
CA ILE A 180 5.79 -17.48 -6.71
C ILE A 180 6.22 -16.63 -7.90
N ASN A 181 6.06 -17.15 -9.10
CA ASN A 181 6.29 -16.41 -10.34
C ASN A 181 4.99 -15.73 -10.84
N ARG A 182 5.07 -15.05 -11.99
CA ARG A 182 3.92 -14.34 -12.61
C ARG A 182 2.73 -15.24 -12.91
N GLU A 183 3.01 -16.40 -13.48
CA GLU A 183 2.01 -17.35 -13.94
C GLU A 183 1.25 -17.91 -12.75
N ALA A 184 1.98 -18.35 -11.72
CA ALA A 184 1.43 -18.84 -10.47
C ALA A 184 0.56 -17.78 -9.75
N ALA A 185 0.96 -16.51 -9.78
CA ALA A 185 0.14 -15.42 -9.24
C ALA A 185 -1.21 -15.28 -9.96
N SER A 186 -1.22 -15.47 -11.28
CA SER A 186 -2.45 -15.40 -12.09
C SER A 186 -3.36 -16.59 -11.82
N GLU A 187 -2.80 -17.79 -11.70
CA GLU A 187 -3.54 -19.01 -11.33
C GLU A 187 -4.17 -18.90 -9.93
N LEU A 188 -3.45 -18.30 -8.97
CA LEU A 188 -3.97 -18.03 -7.63
C LEU A 188 -5.15 -17.04 -7.64
N ALA A 189 -5.10 -16.03 -8.49
CA ALA A 189 -6.20 -15.09 -8.63
C ALA A 189 -7.46 -15.76 -9.20
N GLU A 190 -7.29 -16.67 -10.18
CA GLU A 190 -8.40 -17.49 -10.68
C GLU A 190 -8.93 -18.44 -9.62
N LEU A 191 -8.05 -19.11 -8.87
CA LEU A 191 -8.44 -19.98 -7.77
C LEU A 191 -9.27 -19.22 -6.72
N ALA A 192 -8.86 -18.00 -6.38
CA ALA A 192 -9.61 -17.11 -5.50
C ALA A 192 -11.00 -16.77 -6.04
N ARG A 193 -11.12 -16.47 -7.34
CA ARG A 193 -12.42 -16.22 -7.99
C ARG A 193 -13.32 -17.45 -7.93
N ILE A 194 -12.79 -18.65 -8.15
CA ILE A 194 -13.55 -19.91 -8.11
C ILE A 194 -14.21 -20.12 -6.74
N TYR A 195 -13.50 -19.81 -5.65
CA TYR A 195 -14.06 -19.89 -4.28
C TYR A 195 -14.89 -18.67 -3.87
N GLY A 196 -15.22 -17.77 -4.80
CA GLY A 196 -16.01 -16.58 -4.52
C GLY A 196 -15.30 -15.55 -3.65
N LEU A 197 -13.97 -15.62 -3.55
CA LEU A 197 -13.19 -14.59 -2.85
C LEU A 197 -13.15 -13.32 -3.69
N GLN A 198 -13.26 -12.16 -3.03
CA GLN A 198 -13.16 -10.88 -3.70
C GLN A 198 -11.70 -10.58 -4.04
N VAL A 199 -11.34 -10.75 -5.32
CA VAL A 199 -10.00 -10.43 -5.84
C VAL A 199 -9.89 -8.93 -6.15
N MET A 200 -8.95 -8.27 -5.49
CA MET A 200 -8.64 -6.85 -5.63
C MET A 200 -7.20 -6.73 -6.11
N TRP A 201 -7.00 -6.22 -7.33
CA TRP A 201 -5.66 -5.88 -7.84
C TRP A 201 -5.28 -4.47 -7.38
N PHE A 202 -4.03 -4.26 -6.94
CA PHE A 202 -3.46 -2.99 -6.49
C PHE A 202 -2.36 -2.49 -7.42
N SER A 203 -1.88 -3.37 -8.30
CA SER A 203 -1.07 -3.02 -9.45
C SER A 203 -1.44 -3.90 -10.65
N ASP A 204 -1.14 -3.41 -11.84
CA ASP A 204 -1.35 -4.14 -13.10
C ASP A 204 -0.33 -5.26 -13.32
N THR A 205 0.62 -5.39 -12.39
CA THR A 205 1.74 -6.32 -12.52
C THR A 205 1.59 -7.50 -11.55
N PHE A 206 1.54 -7.33 -10.22
CA PHE A 206 1.54 -8.47 -9.29
C PHE A 206 0.90 -8.32 -7.90
N ASP A 207 0.20 -7.25 -7.56
CA ASP A 207 -0.34 -7.14 -6.20
C ASP A 207 -1.84 -7.40 -6.21
N PHE A 208 -2.29 -8.52 -5.64
CA PHE A 208 -3.72 -8.71 -5.40
C PHE A 208 -4.01 -9.28 -4.02
N CYS A 209 -5.20 -8.97 -3.51
CA CYS A 209 -5.78 -9.55 -2.31
C CYS A 209 -7.06 -10.26 -2.68
N ALA A 210 -7.20 -11.51 -2.23
CA ALA A 210 -8.47 -12.19 -2.14
C ALA A 210 -8.93 -12.14 -0.68
N ALA A 211 -10.23 -12.00 -0.41
CA ALA A 211 -10.79 -12.13 0.94
C ALA A 211 -12.26 -12.55 0.88
N SER A 212 -12.78 -13.17 1.93
CA SER A 212 -14.22 -13.34 2.14
C SER A 212 -14.62 -13.09 3.60
N LEU A 213 -15.93 -12.98 3.85
CA LEU A 213 -16.49 -12.78 5.19
C LEU A 213 -16.43 -14.05 6.04
N ASP A 214 -16.47 -15.23 5.42
CA ASP A 214 -16.56 -16.55 6.08
C ASP A 214 -15.22 -17.32 6.04
N LEU A 215 -14.37 -17.03 5.06
CA LEU A 215 -13.02 -17.55 4.87
C LEU A 215 -12.00 -16.41 4.82
N GLU A 216 -11.18 -16.31 5.86
CA GLU A 216 -10.11 -15.34 6.03
C GLU A 216 -8.84 -15.87 5.38
N ILE A 217 -8.84 -15.88 4.04
CA ILE A 217 -7.66 -16.13 3.23
C ILE A 217 -7.27 -14.80 2.64
N LEU A 218 -6.20 -14.19 3.13
CA LEU A 218 -5.63 -13.01 2.53
C LEU A 218 -4.38 -13.38 1.75
N LEU A 219 -4.46 -13.18 0.43
CA LEU A 219 -3.35 -13.37 -0.49
C LEU A 219 -2.65 -12.04 -0.66
N TYR A 220 -1.33 -12.04 -0.58
CA TYR A 220 -0.54 -10.83 -0.77
C TYR A 220 0.73 -11.18 -1.52
N ILE A 221 1.19 -10.25 -2.36
CA ILE A 221 2.42 -10.36 -3.12
C ILE A 221 3.28 -9.16 -2.76
N SER A 222 4.46 -9.40 -2.18
CA SER A 222 5.18 -8.34 -1.44
C SER A 222 6.25 -7.56 -2.19
N SER A 223 6.83 -8.07 -3.28
CA SER A 223 8.02 -7.44 -3.88
C SER A 223 8.10 -7.58 -5.40
N TYR A 224 8.35 -6.43 -6.06
CA TYR A 224 8.76 -6.30 -7.46
C TYR A 224 10.25 -6.54 -7.67
N ALA A 225 11.08 -6.31 -6.64
CA ALA A 225 12.51 -6.14 -6.82
C ALA A 225 13.28 -7.46 -6.72
N THR A 226 12.76 -8.45 -5.99
CA THR A 226 13.58 -9.61 -5.59
C THR A 226 12.90 -10.96 -5.69
N SER A 227 11.56 -11.05 -5.57
CA SER A 227 10.71 -12.20 -5.95
C SER A 227 9.31 -12.00 -5.39
N PRO A 228 8.23 -12.23 -6.16
CA PRO A 228 6.88 -12.17 -5.63
C PRO A 228 6.72 -13.24 -4.53
N ARG A 229 6.28 -12.85 -3.33
CA ARG A 229 5.98 -13.78 -2.23
C ARG A 229 4.50 -13.84 -1.99
N PHE A 230 3.92 -15.03 -2.08
CA PHE A 230 2.58 -15.30 -1.62
C PHE A 230 2.52 -15.46 -0.11
N TYR A 231 1.47 -14.94 0.49
CA TYR A 231 1.12 -15.21 1.88
C TYR A 231 -0.29 -15.80 1.94
N LEU A 232 -0.46 -16.82 2.76
CA LEU A 232 -1.75 -17.30 3.21
C LEU A 232 -1.90 -16.90 4.67
N ALA A 233 -2.77 -15.93 4.94
CA ALA A 233 -2.98 -15.40 6.29
C ALA A 233 -4.46 -15.39 6.67
N GLY A 234 -4.77 -15.62 7.95
CA GLY A 234 -6.10 -15.52 8.56
C GLY A 234 -6.09 -14.69 9.86
N LYS A 235 -7.23 -14.30 10.45
CA LYS A 235 -7.21 -13.33 11.57
C LYS A 235 -6.59 -13.90 12.84
N LYS A 236 -5.80 -13.08 13.55
CA LYS A 236 -5.14 -13.45 14.82
C LYS A 236 -6.11 -13.85 15.94
N GLN A 237 -7.32 -13.27 15.97
CA GLN A 237 -8.32 -13.55 17.01
C GLN A 237 -9.13 -14.83 16.75
N SER A 238 -8.98 -15.43 15.57
CA SER A 238 -9.68 -16.65 15.19
C SER A 238 -8.91 -17.90 15.67
N TRP A 239 -8.94 -18.17 16.98
CA TRP A 239 -8.35 -19.39 17.55
C TRP A 239 -9.08 -20.68 17.09
N SER A 240 -10.24 -20.54 16.44
CA SER A 240 -11.07 -21.64 15.95
C SER A 240 -10.60 -22.26 14.62
N TRP A 241 -9.59 -21.67 13.96
CA TRP A 241 -9.17 -22.06 12.61
C TRP A 241 -8.14 -23.20 12.54
N ILE A 242 -7.29 -23.38 13.57
CA ILE A 242 -6.14 -24.29 13.48
C ILE A 242 -6.56 -25.78 13.40
N PRO A 243 -7.57 -26.29 14.16
CA PRO A 243 -7.95 -27.70 14.07
C PRO A 243 -8.97 -27.99 12.95
N ASN A 244 -9.90 -27.06 12.67
CA ASN A 244 -11.09 -27.32 11.84
C ASN A 244 -10.91 -27.02 10.33
N CYS A 245 -9.89 -26.24 9.93
CA CYS A 245 -9.69 -25.86 8.52
C CYS A 245 -9.02 -26.94 7.64
N ARG A 246 -8.50 -28.04 8.21
CA ARG A 246 -8.15 -29.22 7.38
C ARG A 246 -9.35 -29.80 6.62
N ALA A 247 -10.57 -29.40 6.97
CA ALA A 247 -11.81 -29.79 6.30
C ALA A 247 -12.34 -28.78 5.26
N SER A 248 -11.77 -27.57 5.14
CA SER A 248 -12.18 -26.61 4.11
C SER A 248 -11.45 -26.91 2.80
N SER A 249 -12.21 -27.24 1.74
CA SER A 249 -11.65 -27.51 0.40
C SER A 249 -10.86 -26.31 -0.13
N ALA A 250 -11.38 -25.09 0.02
CA ALA A 250 -10.71 -23.87 -0.41
C ALA A 250 -9.30 -23.73 0.21
N VAL A 251 -9.19 -23.84 1.54
CA VAL A 251 -7.89 -23.73 2.23
C VAL A 251 -6.94 -24.85 1.79
N ALA A 252 -7.45 -26.08 1.64
CA ALA A 252 -6.65 -27.20 1.18
C ALA A 252 -6.09 -26.98 -0.23
N ASP A 253 -6.90 -26.43 -1.15
CA ASP A 253 -6.49 -26.16 -2.53
C ASP A 253 -5.46 -25.04 -2.61
N PHE A 254 -5.60 -23.97 -1.83
CA PHE A 254 -4.56 -22.93 -1.70
C PHE A 254 -3.24 -23.48 -1.12
N TRP A 255 -3.32 -24.35 -0.10
CA TRP A 255 -2.14 -25.01 0.47
C TRP A 255 -1.47 -25.97 -0.52
N GLN A 256 -2.25 -26.73 -1.30
CA GLN A 256 -1.71 -27.62 -2.33
C GLN A 256 -1.06 -26.82 -3.45
N PHE A 257 -1.68 -25.71 -3.87
CA PHE A 257 -1.11 -24.80 -4.85
C PHE A 257 0.28 -24.31 -4.39
N LEU A 258 0.39 -23.88 -3.13
CA LEU A 258 1.65 -23.42 -2.57
C LEU A 258 2.74 -24.50 -2.62
N LYS A 259 2.42 -25.72 -2.16
CA LYS A 259 3.36 -26.84 -2.18
C LYS A 259 3.85 -27.18 -3.59
N ARG A 260 3.00 -27.07 -4.61
CA ARG A 260 3.38 -27.32 -6.02
C ARG A 260 4.27 -26.20 -6.57
N SER A 261 4.01 -24.97 -6.16
CA SER A 261 4.78 -23.79 -6.60
C SER A 261 6.21 -23.80 -6.06
N GLU A 262 6.44 -24.36 -4.85
CA GLU A 262 7.77 -24.54 -4.27
C GLU A 262 8.64 -25.57 -4.99
N VAL A 263 8.02 -26.56 -5.63
CA VAL A 263 8.74 -27.64 -6.35
C VAL A 263 9.19 -27.19 -7.74
N ASN A 264 8.58 -26.13 -8.28
CA ASN A 264 8.79 -25.66 -9.65
C ASN A 264 9.57 -24.34 -9.75
N ASN A 265 10.04 -23.79 -8.61
CA ASN A 265 10.97 -22.66 -8.54
C ASN A 265 12.39 -23.13 -8.23
#